data_AF-A0A0B3BLB9-F1
#
_entry.id   AF-A0A0B3BLB9-F1
#
_cell.length_a   1.000
_cell.length_b   1.000
_cell.length_c   1.000
_cell.angle_alpha   90.00
_cell.angle_beta   90.00
_cell.angle_gamma   90.00
#
_symmetry.space_group_name_H-M   'P 1'
#
loop_
_entity.id
_entity.type
_entity.pdbx_description
1 polymer ?
#
loop_
_entity_poly.entity_id
_entity_poly.type
_entity_poly.pdbx_seq_one_letter_code
_entity_poly.pdbx_strand_id
1 'polypeptide(L)'
;MRKIIALVIITALIVAGYQVYKDDSKRMALEEKVKGMLYSIGDSGTFIIQKGPSSYQYERKDLVPLIANFKNRYFKDGVQFVLLDKSYLKLDFENMKVYDYKETTPYGKPGDLKIYTNPKIQLLKSNVIPKEAEKYILKVCTYYLIDVKLVNNELVIPREEMEKYLIIEGKLNYPLVNTILFNALLLDESLKYSSFNSNVIKFLYADNINYDKSGIENIPNNPNKTIVEIFVNNKLPNKTIYLKSLFKYKDGKFYEIKRESNVKEYVEWAKKNL
;
A
#
# COMPACT_ATOMS: atom_id res chain seq x y z
N MET A 1 18.27 -12.88 17.84
CA MET A 1 18.02 -13.41 19.20
C MET A 1 16.53 -13.54 19.55
N ARG A 2 15.71 -12.46 19.58
CA ARG A 2 14.27 -12.55 19.92
C ARG A 2 13.46 -13.55 19.06
N LYS A 3 13.77 -13.67 17.76
CA LYS A 3 13.12 -14.61 16.83
C LYS A 3 13.38 -16.09 17.14
N ILE A 4 14.58 -16.41 17.63
CA ILE A 4 14.95 -17.79 18.01
C ILE A 4 14.23 -18.18 19.31
N ILE A 5 14.13 -17.24 20.25
CA ILE A 5 13.39 -17.44 21.51
C ILE A 5 11.90 -17.70 21.23
N ALA A 6 11.28 -16.93 20.33
CA ALA A 6 9.88 -17.14 19.94
C ALA A 6 9.65 -18.51 19.27
N LEU A 7 10.55 -18.93 18.38
CA LEU A 7 10.47 -20.24 17.73
C LEU A 7 10.56 -21.37 18.77
N VAL A 8 11.51 -21.27 19.72
CA VAL A 8 11.70 -22.26 20.81
C VAL A 8 10.49 -22.31 21.75
N ILE A 9 9.86 -21.18 22.06
CA ILE A 9 8.64 -21.13 22.86
C ILE A 9 7.47 -21.81 22.12
N ILE A 10 7.37 -21.61 20.80
CA ILE A 10 6.32 -22.24 19.98
C ILE A 10 6.52 -23.75 19.90
N THR A 11 7.74 -24.25 19.65
CA THR A 11 8.00 -25.70 19.68
C THR A 11 7.77 -26.29 21.06
N ALA A 12 8.13 -25.60 22.14
CA ALA A 12 7.86 -26.06 23.50
C ALA A 12 6.35 -26.13 23.83
N LEU A 13 5.55 -25.15 23.38
CA LEU A 13 4.10 -25.15 23.54
C LEU A 13 3.41 -26.22 22.71
N ILE A 14 3.92 -26.51 21.50
CA ILE A 14 3.42 -27.60 20.65
C ILE A 14 3.70 -28.96 21.30
N VAL A 15 4.92 -29.18 21.81
CA VAL A 15 5.30 -30.44 22.47
C VAL A 15 4.55 -30.62 23.79
N ALA A 16 4.40 -29.57 24.59
CA ALA A 16 3.62 -29.61 25.83
C ALA A 16 2.11 -29.82 25.57
N GLY A 17 1.56 -29.23 24.50
CA GLY A 17 0.18 -29.46 24.07
C GLY A 17 -0.05 -30.90 23.58
N TYR A 18 0.94 -31.48 22.89
CA TYR A 18 0.88 -32.84 22.35
C TYR A 18 0.88 -33.93 23.42
N GLN A 19 1.55 -33.72 24.55
CA GLN A 19 1.56 -34.69 25.67
C GLN A 19 0.36 -34.59 26.60
N VAL A 20 -0.30 -33.42 26.72
CA VAL A 20 -1.33 -33.17 27.74
C VAL A 20 -2.75 -33.37 27.23
N TYR A 21 -3.03 -33.17 25.95
CA TYR A 21 -4.40 -33.23 25.41
C TYR A 21 -4.62 -34.48 24.54
N LYS A 22 -5.12 -35.57 25.15
CA LYS A 22 -5.67 -36.76 24.46
C LYS A 22 -7.05 -36.51 23.81
N ASP A 23 -7.38 -35.25 23.52
CA ASP A 23 -8.70 -34.79 23.08
C ASP A 23 -8.53 -34.03 21.76
N ASP A 24 -8.97 -34.65 20.66
CA ASP A 24 -8.78 -34.15 19.30
C ASP A 24 -9.42 -32.77 19.08
N SER A 25 -10.50 -32.45 19.81
CA SER A 25 -11.17 -31.14 19.71
C SER A 25 -10.27 -29.99 20.21
N LYS A 26 -9.53 -30.23 21.29
CA LYS A 26 -8.60 -29.26 21.88
C LYS A 26 -7.30 -29.19 21.10
N ARG A 27 -6.88 -30.30 20.46
CA ARG A 27 -5.75 -30.33 19.53
C ARG A 27 -6.02 -29.46 18.31
N MET A 28 -7.19 -29.59 17.67
CA MET A 28 -7.55 -28.74 16.54
C MET A 28 -7.65 -27.26 16.93
N ALA A 29 -8.23 -26.93 18.09
CA ALA A 29 -8.31 -25.56 18.57
C ALA A 29 -6.92 -24.94 18.83
N LEU A 30 -5.97 -25.74 19.33
CA LEU A 30 -4.59 -25.32 19.53
C LEU A 30 -3.85 -25.19 18.19
N GLU A 31 -4.02 -26.13 17.26
CA GLU A 31 -3.48 -26.06 15.91
C GLU A 31 -4.00 -24.84 15.15
N GLU A 32 -5.28 -24.48 15.26
CA GLU A 32 -5.84 -23.27 14.65
C GLU A 32 -5.27 -22.00 15.29
N LYS A 33 -5.12 -21.96 16.62
CA LYS A 33 -4.48 -20.82 17.30
C LYS A 33 -3.00 -20.69 16.93
N VAL A 34 -2.27 -21.80 16.82
CA VAL A 34 -0.86 -21.83 16.43
C VAL A 34 -0.69 -21.48 14.95
N LYS A 35 -1.55 -21.98 14.05
CA LYS A 35 -1.60 -21.54 12.65
C LYS A 35 -1.88 -20.04 12.57
N GLY A 36 -2.89 -19.54 13.30
CA GLY A 36 -3.20 -18.12 13.40
C GLY A 36 -2.03 -17.26 13.90
N MET A 37 -1.22 -17.79 14.82
CA MET A 37 -0.01 -17.13 15.32
C MET A 37 1.18 -17.24 14.36
N LEU A 38 1.36 -18.36 13.63
CA LEU A 38 2.40 -18.52 12.61
C LEU A 38 2.11 -17.67 11.35
N TYR A 39 0.84 -17.49 10.97
CA TYR A 39 0.43 -16.53 9.93
C TYR A 39 0.67 -15.07 10.35
N SER A 40 0.86 -14.78 11.64
CA SER A 40 1.31 -13.45 12.12
C SER A 40 2.83 -13.27 12.09
N ILE A 41 3.59 -14.36 11.89
CA ILE A 41 5.07 -14.38 11.86
C ILE A 41 5.59 -14.51 10.41
N GLY A 42 4.70 -14.72 9.43
CA GLY A 42 5.05 -14.84 8.02
C GLY A 42 5.82 -13.63 7.51
N ASP A 43 6.97 -13.91 6.87
CA ASP A 43 7.75 -12.95 6.08
C ASP A 43 6.80 -12.17 5.16
N SER A 44 6.53 -10.93 5.55
CA SER A 44 5.71 -10.02 4.77
C SER A 44 6.51 -9.57 3.56
N GLY A 45 6.12 -10.03 2.38
CA GLY A 45 6.27 -9.24 1.17
C GLY A 45 5.71 -7.85 1.47
N THR A 46 6.57 -6.83 1.39
CA THR A 46 6.23 -5.41 1.53
C THR A 46 5.45 -5.01 2.81
N PHE A 47 6.18 -4.69 3.89
CA PHE A 47 5.71 -3.67 4.84
C PHE A 47 5.61 -2.32 4.10
N ILE A 48 4.47 -2.01 3.46
CA ILE A 48 4.23 -0.68 2.87
C ILE A 48 3.69 0.29 3.93
N ILE A 49 4.31 0.31 5.09
CA ILE A 49 4.19 1.41 6.05
C ILE A 49 5.59 1.98 6.16
N GLN A 50 5.98 2.83 5.21
CA GLN A 50 7.19 3.62 5.40
C GLN A 50 6.91 4.64 6.49
N LYS A 51 7.48 4.37 7.67
CA LYS A 51 7.34 5.17 8.88
C LYS A 51 8.12 6.49 8.75
N GLY A 52 7.56 7.47 8.04
CA GLY A 52 8.06 8.84 8.01
C GLY A 52 9.58 8.98 7.80
N PRO A 53 10.17 10.13 8.14
CA PRO A 53 11.62 10.28 8.19
C PRO A 53 12.21 9.43 9.32
N SER A 54 13.32 8.76 9.04
CA SER A 54 14.07 7.96 10.02
C SER A 54 14.87 8.84 10.99
N SER A 55 15.34 8.26 12.10
CA SER A 55 16.23 8.94 13.06
C SER A 55 17.56 9.41 12.44
N TYR A 56 17.98 8.79 11.34
CA TYR A 56 19.19 9.12 10.59
C TYR A 56 19.03 10.32 9.65
N GLN A 57 17.82 10.87 9.54
CA GLN A 57 17.52 11.98 8.65
C GLN A 57 17.25 13.27 9.43
N TYR A 58 17.48 14.41 8.78
CA TYR A 58 17.14 15.74 9.28
C TYR A 58 16.45 16.55 8.19
N GLU A 59 15.55 17.46 8.60
CA GLU A 59 14.81 18.31 7.67
C GLU A 59 15.70 19.45 7.16
N ARG A 60 15.78 19.59 5.83
CA ARG A 60 16.50 20.68 5.14
C ARG A 60 15.59 21.90 5.00
N LYS A 61 15.47 22.66 6.08
CA LYS A 61 14.62 23.87 6.14
C LYS A 61 15.03 24.95 5.14
N ASP A 62 16.32 24.99 4.78
CA ASP A 62 16.87 25.87 3.75
C ASP A 62 16.31 25.60 2.35
N LEU A 63 15.83 24.37 2.08
CA LEU A 63 15.27 23.99 0.78
C LEU A 63 13.75 24.18 0.69
N VAL A 64 13.09 24.62 1.78
CA VAL A 64 11.64 24.88 1.82
C VAL A 64 11.16 25.82 0.69
N PRO A 65 11.88 26.91 0.34
CA PRO A 65 11.46 27.78 -0.77
C PRO A 65 11.36 27.07 -2.13
N LEU A 66 12.10 25.98 -2.33
CA LEU A 66 12.12 25.23 -3.58
C LEU A 66 10.95 24.26 -3.74
N ILE A 67 10.26 23.94 -2.63
CA ILE A 67 9.18 22.94 -2.59
C ILE A 67 7.96 23.38 -3.41
N ALA A 68 7.63 24.68 -3.40
CA ALA A 68 6.46 25.18 -4.14
C ALA A 68 6.65 25.03 -5.66
N ASN A 69 7.86 25.34 -6.18
CA ASN A 69 8.20 25.13 -7.59
C ASN A 69 8.16 23.62 -7.92
N PHE A 70 8.76 22.78 -7.08
CA PHE A 70 8.72 21.33 -7.21
C PHE A 70 7.27 20.80 -7.29
N LYS A 71 6.40 21.18 -6.34
CA LYS A 71 4.98 20.78 -6.33
C LYS A 71 4.28 21.24 -7.60
N ASN A 72 4.48 22.49 -8.03
CA ASN A 72 3.85 23.00 -9.24
C ASN A 72 4.33 22.30 -10.52
N ARG A 73 5.60 21.89 -10.58
CA ARG A 73 6.16 21.22 -11.76
C ARG A 73 5.59 19.82 -11.95
N TYR A 74 5.48 19.07 -10.86
CA TYR A 74 5.19 17.64 -10.90
C TYR A 74 3.76 17.27 -10.46
N PHE A 75 3.06 18.16 -9.74
CA PHE A 75 1.85 17.84 -8.99
C PHE A 75 0.77 18.93 -8.97
N LYS A 76 0.87 19.97 -9.80
CA LYS A 76 -0.04 21.12 -9.77
C LYS A 76 -1.52 20.75 -9.71
N ASP A 77 -1.91 19.71 -10.45
CA ASP A 77 -3.30 19.27 -10.56
C ASP A 77 -3.66 18.10 -9.61
N GLY A 78 -2.69 17.63 -8.82
CA GLY A 78 -2.79 16.40 -8.05
C GLY A 78 -2.70 15.13 -8.91
N VAL A 79 -3.08 14.00 -8.33
CA VAL A 79 -3.16 12.70 -9.02
C VAL A 79 -4.60 12.22 -8.98
N GLN A 80 -5.14 11.82 -10.13
CA GLN A 80 -6.53 11.38 -10.24
C GLN A 80 -6.64 9.99 -10.87
N PHE A 81 -7.37 9.12 -10.18
CA PHE A 81 -7.79 7.79 -10.63
C PHE A 81 -9.28 7.82 -10.95
N VAL A 82 -9.65 7.29 -12.10
CA VAL A 82 -11.05 7.07 -12.50
C VAL A 82 -11.25 5.57 -12.64
N LEU A 83 -12.14 5.00 -11.83
CA LEU A 83 -12.44 3.57 -11.80
C LEU A 83 -13.49 3.20 -12.87
N LEU A 84 -13.67 1.90 -13.12
CA LEU A 84 -14.59 1.38 -14.15
C LEU A 84 -16.03 1.87 -14.02
N ASP A 85 -16.52 2.04 -12.79
CA ASP A 85 -17.87 2.50 -12.48
C ASP A 85 -18.02 4.03 -12.54
N LYS A 86 -16.99 4.74 -13.05
CA LYS A 86 -16.86 6.20 -13.07
C LYS A 86 -16.71 6.83 -11.68
N SER A 87 -16.54 6.03 -10.63
CA SER A 87 -16.02 6.54 -9.37
C SER A 87 -14.65 7.14 -9.63
N TYR A 88 -14.28 8.19 -8.89
CA TYR A 88 -12.95 8.74 -9.01
C TYR A 88 -12.40 9.22 -7.66
N LEU A 89 -11.09 9.04 -7.53
CA LEU A 89 -10.28 9.44 -6.39
C LEU A 89 -9.27 10.47 -6.88
N LYS A 90 -9.33 11.68 -6.31
CA LYS A 90 -8.36 12.74 -6.54
C LYS A 90 -7.57 13.00 -5.26
N LEU A 91 -6.25 12.96 -5.40
CA LEU A 91 -5.29 13.16 -4.33
C LEU A 91 -4.55 14.48 -4.54
N ASP A 92 -4.29 15.16 -3.43
CA ASP A 92 -3.30 16.23 -3.33
C ASP A 92 -2.23 15.84 -2.31
N PHE A 93 -1.08 16.53 -2.37
CA PHE A 93 0.08 16.31 -1.53
C PHE A 93 0.38 17.59 -0.74
N GLU A 94 0.13 17.55 0.56
CA GLU A 94 0.32 18.66 1.48
C GLU A 94 1.59 18.46 2.33
N ASN A 95 2.06 19.53 2.97
CA ASN A 95 3.18 19.50 3.91
C ASN A 95 4.44 18.78 3.38
N MET A 96 4.77 19.03 2.11
CA MET A 96 5.98 18.50 1.51
C MET A 96 7.20 19.05 2.26
N LYS A 97 8.15 18.17 2.57
CA LYS A 97 9.37 18.47 3.32
C LYS A 97 10.54 17.72 2.72
N VAL A 98 11.70 18.38 2.65
CA VAL A 98 12.95 17.78 2.17
C VAL A 98 13.77 17.33 3.37
N TYR A 99 14.31 16.11 3.28
CA TYR A 99 15.17 15.51 4.28
C TYR A 99 16.48 15.08 3.65
N ASP A 100 17.52 15.09 4.46
CA ASP A 100 18.87 14.66 4.10
C ASP A 100 19.37 13.69 5.18
N TYR A 101 20.33 12.84 4.85
CA TYR A 101 20.96 11.91 5.79
C TYR A 101 22.03 12.63 6.60
N LYS A 102 22.05 12.36 7.92
CA LYS A 102 23.06 12.88 8.84
C LYS A 102 24.42 12.20 8.64
N GLU A 103 24.39 10.93 8.25
CA GLU A 103 25.55 10.06 8.12
C GLU A 103 25.30 8.96 7.08
N THR A 104 26.36 8.25 6.69
CA THR A 104 26.24 7.11 5.77
C THR A 104 25.58 5.94 6.48
N THR A 105 24.50 5.44 5.89
CA THR A 105 23.72 4.29 6.35
C THR A 105 23.55 3.28 5.22
N PRO A 106 23.07 2.05 5.51
CA PRO A 106 22.69 1.10 4.45
C PRO A 106 21.61 1.61 3.49
N TYR A 107 20.90 2.69 3.84
CA TYR A 107 19.76 3.23 3.07
C TYR A 107 20.07 4.52 2.31
N GLY A 108 21.22 5.16 2.56
CA GLY A 108 21.58 6.45 1.99
C GLY A 108 22.73 7.12 2.73
N LYS A 109 23.27 8.18 2.14
CA LYS A 109 24.43 8.95 2.64
C LYS A 109 24.16 10.46 2.61
N PRO A 110 24.96 11.28 3.31
CA PRO A 110 24.79 12.73 3.28
C PRO A 110 24.80 13.27 1.85
N GLY A 111 23.85 14.14 1.54
CA GLY A 111 23.58 14.67 0.20
C GLY A 111 22.49 13.91 -0.57
N ASP A 112 22.07 12.73 -0.12
CA ASP A 112 20.92 12.02 -0.69
C ASP A 112 19.63 12.65 -0.16
N LEU A 113 18.99 13.50 -0.98
CA LEU A 113 17.79 14.24 -0.59
C LEU A 113 16.52 13.42 -0.83
N LYS A 114 15.61 13.45 0.14
CA LYS A 114 14.32 12.76 0.11
C LYS A 114 13.18 13.73 0.37
N ILE A 115 12.10 13.62 -0.39
CA ILE A 115 10.86 14.37 -0.13
C ILE A 115 9.88 13.47 0.61
N TYR A 116 9.34 13.97 1.71
CA TYR A 116 8.20 13.39 2.42
C TYR A 116 7.01 14.33 2.30
N THR A 117 5.80 13.77 2.29
CA THR A 117 4.55 14.52 2.17
C THR A 117 3.42 13.86 2.95
N ASN A 118 2.34 14.60 3.15
CA ASN A 118 1.09 14.08 3.68
C ASN A 118 0.06 14.10 2.54
N PRO A 119 -0.34 12.93 2.00
CA PRO A 119 -1.39 12.88 1.00
C PRO A 119 -2.73 13.21 1.62
N LYS A 120 -3.60 13.80 0.80
CA LYS A 120 -4.97 14.15 1.17
C LYS A 120 -5.90 13.77 0.04
N ILE A 121 -7.03 13.17 0.40
CA ILE A 121 -8.14 12.98 -0.54
C ILE A 121 -8.75 14.36 -0.76
N GLN A 122 -8.48 14.94 -1.94
CA GLN A 122 -9.11 16.19 -2.34
C GLN A 122 -10.57 15.94 -2.71
N LEU A 123 -10.84 14.82 -3.38
CA LEU A 123 -12.18 14.46 -3.81
C LEU A 123 -12.29 12.93 -3.98
N LEU A 124 -13.25 12.33 -3.30
CA LEU A 124 -13.72 10.98 -3.60
C LEU A 124 -15.19 11.08 -4.03
N LYS A 125 -15.46 10.68 -5.27
CA LYS A 125 -16.83 10.47 -5.73
C LYS A 125 -16.99 8.98 -6.01
N SER A 126 -17.77 8.29 -5.19
CA SER A 126 -18.07 6.88 -5.38
C SER A 126 -19.51 6.57 -5.01
N ASN A 127 -20.13 5.64 -5.75
CA ASN A 127 -21.44 5.09 -5.39
C ASN A 127 -21.31 3.87 -4.45
N VAL A 128 -20.08 3.39 -4.25
CA VAL A 128 -19.78 2.16 -3.51
C VAL A 128 -19.07 2.45 -2.20
N ILE A 129 -18.08 3.35 -2.22
CA ILE A 129 -17.32 3.72 -1.03
C ILE A 129 -18.04 4.88 -0.30
N PRO A 130 -18.62 4.64 0.89
CA PRO A 130 -19.22 5.72 1.68
C PRO A 130 -18.14 6.61 2.29
N LYS A 131 -18.50 7.85 2.63
CA LYS A 131 -17.57 8.87 3.14
C LYS A 131 -16.83 8.42 4.41
N GLU A 132 -17.50 7.68 5.29
CA GLU A 132 -16.92 7.19 6.55
C GLU A 132 -15.81 6.15 6.33
N ALA A 133 -15.77 5.53 5.15
CA ALA A 133 -14.76 4.54 4.78
C ALA A 133 -13.50 5.17 4.16
N GLU A 134 -13.48 6.48 3.86
CA GLU A 134 -12.32 7.20 3.32
C GLU A 134 -11.06 7.04 4.18
N LYS A 135 -11.23 6.94 5.50
CA LYS A 135 -10.12 6.70 6.45
C LYS A 135 -9.33 5.41 6.18
N TYR A 136 -9.95 4.42 5.53
CA TYR A 136 -9.27 3.17 5.17
C TYR A 136 -8.43 3.30 3.89
N ILE A 137 -8.61 4.38 3.13
CA ILE A 137 -7.79 4.70 1.96
C ILE A 137 -6.46 5.34 2.42
N LEU A 138 -6.55 6.35 3.30
CA LEU A 138 -5.39 7.04 3.89
C LEU A 138 -5.08 6.52 5.30
N LYS A 139 -4.28 5.46 5.39
CA LYS A 139 -3.93 4.80 6.65
C LYS A 139 -2.79 5.48 7.43
N VAL A 140 -1.93 6.24 6.75
CA VAL A 140 -0.74 6.89 7.33
C VAL A 140 -0.84 8.39 7.09
N CYS A 141 -0.25 9.21 7.98
CA CYS A 141 -0.27 10.66 7.82
C CYS A 141 0.96 11.21 7.08
N THR A 142 2.14 10.62 7.28
CA THR A 142 3.39 11.06 6.62
C THR A 142 3.97 9.94 5.80
N TYR A 143 4.32 10.25 4.57
CA TYR A 143 4.86 9.28 3.66
C TYR A 143 6.05 9.81 2.90
N TYR A 144 6.93 8.90 2.52
CA TYR A 144 7.97 9.16 1.56
C TYR A 144 7.37 9.31 0.16
N LEU A 145 7.72 10.42 -0.49
CA LEU A 145 7.33 10.73 -1.84
C LEU A 145 8.39 10.20 -2.81
N ILE A 146 9.61 10.76 -2.78
CA ILE A 146 10.69 10.40 -3.72
C ILE A 146 12.06 10.95 -3.34
N ASP A 147 13.10 10.33 -3.91
CA ASP A 147 14.47 10.83 -3.93
C ASP A 147 14.61 11.98 -4.95
N VAL A 148 15.28 13.04 -4.55
CA VAL A 148 15.52 14.22 -5.40
C VAL A 148 17.00 14.60 -5.38
N LYS A 149 17.42 15.37 -6.38
CA LYS A 149 18.73 16.02 -6.42
C LYS A 149 18.54 17.53 -6.47
N LEU A 150 19.48 18.26 -5.88
CA LEU A 150 19.58 19.70 -6.03
C LEU A 150 20.45 20.00 -7.26
N VAL A 151 19.86 20.54 -8.32
CA VAL A 151 20.57 20.91 -9.57
C VAL A 151 20.18 22.32 -9.93
N ASN A 152 21.17 23.21 -10.14
CA ASN A 152 20.93 24.62 -10.48
C ASN A 152 19.92 25.32 -9.54
N ASN A 153 20.02 25.01 -8.24
CA ASN A 153 19.12 25.52 -7.20
C ASN A 153 17.65 25.09 -7.37
N GLU A 154 17.40 23.96 -8.03
CA GLU A 154 16.08 23.34 -8.15
C GLU A 154 16.09 21.90 -7.64
N LEU A 155 14.96 21.49 -7.05
CA LEU A 155 14.73 20.08 -6.70
C LEU A 155 14.26 19.34 -7.96
N VAL A 156 15.02 18.35 -8.39
CA VAL A 156 14.78 17.58 -9.60
C VAL A 156 14.75 16.09 -9.28
N ILE A 157 13.83 15.36 -9.89
CA ILE A 157 13.79 13.89 -9.77
C ILE A 157 14.83 13.29 -10.72
N PRO A 158 15.77 12.45 -10.25
CA PRO A 158 16.77 11.82 -11.10
C PRO A 158 16.14 10.96 -12.19
N ARG A 159 16.76 10.89 -13.37
CA ARG A 159 16.24 10.06 -14.48
C ARG A 159 16.13 8.58 -14.11
N GLU A 160 17.07 8.04 -13.33
CA GLU A 160 17.01 6.64 -12.90
C GLU A 160 15.80 6.38 -12.01
N GLU A 161 15.42 7.36 -11.18
CA GLU A 161 14.20 7.31 -10.38
C GLU A 161 12.97 7.49 -11.30
N MET A 162 13.04 8.35 -12.31
CA MET A 162 11.96 8.50 -13.29
C MET A 162 11.62 7.23 -14.04
N GLU A 163 12.61 6.39 -14.34
CA GLU A 163 12.44 5.13 -15.06
C GLU A 163 11.94 3.99 -14.16
N LYS A 164 12.19 4.06 -12.85
CA LYS A 164 11.67 3.10 -11.84
C LYS A 164 10.22 3.38 -11.44
N TYR A 165 9.78 4.63 -11.56
CA TYR A 165 8.44 5.05 -11.19
C TYR A 165 7.57 5.27 -12.42
N LEU A 166 6.26 5.17 -12.23
CA LEU A 166 5.29 5.44 -13.28
C LEU A 166 5.18 6.94 -13.51
N ILE A 167 6.14 7.50 -14.24
CA ILE A 167 6.05 8.88 -14.73
C ILE A 167 5.56 8.84 -16.17
N ILE A 168 4.27 9.12 -16.36
CA ILE A 168 3.70 9.24 -17.71
C ILE A 168 3.55 10.75 -17.98
N GLU A 169 4.19 11.24 -19.05
CA GLU A 169 4.20 12.65 -19.44
C GLU A 169 4.73 13.62 -18.35
N GLY A 170 5.73 13.20 -17.56
CA GLY A 170 6.31 14.04 -16.50
C GLY A 170 5.47 14.14 -15.21
N LYS A 171 4.31 13.47 -15.14
CA LYS A 171 3.47 13.38 -13.94
C LYS A 171 3.71 12.05 -13.23
N LEU A 172 4.09 12.13 -11.96
CA LEU A 172 4.62 11.00 -11.20
C LEU A 172 3.55 10.16 -10.50
N ASN A 173 3.76 8.85 -10.51
CA ASN A 173 2.99 7.87 -9.76
C ASN A 173 3.95 7.04 -8.89
N TYR A 174 3.75 7.12 -7.58
CA TYR A 174 4.72 6.81 -6.52
C TYR A 174 4.31 5.57 -5.71
N PRO A 175 5.24 4.94 -4.97
CA PRO A 175 4.91 3.85 -4.03
C PRO A 175 3.77 4.19 -3.05
N LEU A 176 3.68 5.45 -2.65
CA LEU A 176 2.57 6.01 -1.88
C LEU A 176 1.21 5.89 -2.58
N VAL A 177 1.21 6.29 -3.84
CA VAL A 177 0.02 6.27 -4.68
C VAL A 177 -0.38 4.82 -4.92
N ASN A 178 0.58 3.90 -4.97
CA ASN A 178 0.32 2.47 -5.04
C ASN A 178 -0.48 1.99 -3.83
N THR A 179 -0.07 2.30 -2.59
CA THR A 179 -0.83 1.87 -1.40
C THR A 179 -2.22 2.50 -1.34
N ILE A 180 -2.32 3.79 -1.64
CA ILE A 180 -3.60 4.50 -1.66
C ILE A 180 -4.53 3.90 -2.71
N LEU A 181 -4.00 3.63 -3.92
CA LEU A 181 -4.71 2.99 -5.00
C LEU A 181 -5.08 1.53 -4.66
N PHE A 182 -4.19 0.78 -4.01
CA PHE A 182 -4.46 -0.59 -3.57
C PHE A 182 -5.61 -0.61 -2.57
N ASN A 183 -5.55 0.25 -1.54
CA ASN A 183 -6.62 0.39 -0.57
C ASN A 183 -7.93 0.81 -1.24
N ALA A 184 -7.89 1.77 -2.16
CA ALA A 184 -9.08 2.26 -2.87
C ALA A 184 -9.71 1.15 -3.74
N LEU A 185 -8.91 0.40 -4.49
CA LEU A 185 -9.38 -0.71 -5.33
C LEU A 185 -9.94 -1.86 -4.49
N LEU A 186 -9.26 -2.26 -3.41
CA LEU A 186 -9.74 -3.30 -2.51
C LEU A 186 -11.05 -2.88 -1.83
N LEU A 187 -11.14 -1.64 -1.37
CA LEU A 187 -12.34 -1.12 -0.72
C LEU A 187 -13.49 -1.02 -1.73
N ASP A 188 -13.26 -0.45 -2.90
CA ASP A 188 -14.25 -0.39 -4.00
C ASP A 188 -14.78 -1.78 -4.36
N GLU A 189 -13.89 -2.76 -4.52
CA GLU A 189 -14.30 -4.10 -4.91
C GLU A 189 -15.03 -4.85 -3.79
N SER A 190 -14.55 -4.74 -2.55
CA SER A 190 -15.12 -5.46 -1.40
C SER A 190 -16.53 -4.96 -1.07
N LEU A 191 -16.73 -3.64 -1.13
CA LEU A 191 -18.00 -2.99 -0.75
C LEU A 191 -19.12 -3.19 -1.78
N LYS A 192 -18.83 -3.70 -2.98
CA LYS A 192 -19.86 -4.17 -3.93
C LYS A 192 -20.64 -5.36 -3.39
N TYR A 193 -20.07 -6.12 -2.45
CA TYR A 193 -20.62 -7.41 -2.02
C TYR A 193 -20.98 -7.47 -0.54
N SER A 194 -20.56 -6.51 0.28
CA SER A 194 -20.91 -6.44 1.71
C SER A 194 -20.81 -5.00 2.25
N SER A 195 -21.38 -4.75 3.42
CA SER A 195 -21.32 -3.44 4.08
C SER A 195 -19.95 -3.16 4.69
N PHE A 196 -19.52 -1.90 4.73
CA PHE A 196 -18.19 -1.52 5.23
C PHE A 196 -17.97 -1.77 6.73
N ASN A 197 -19.03 -2.03 7.49
CA ASN A 197 -18.95 -2.43 8.89
C ASN A 197 -18.95 -3.95 9.09
N SER A 198 -19.03 -4.73 8.01
CA SER A 198 -19.09 -6.18 8.06
C SER A 198 -17.75 -6.80 8.46
N ASN A 199 -17.76 -7.61 9.53
CA ASN A 199 -16.58 -8.36 9.97
C ASN A 199 -16.05 -9.33 8.89
N VAL A 200 -16.93 -9.76 7.98
CA VAL A 200 -16.62 -10.64 6.83
C VAL A 200 -15.52 -10.05 5.96
N ILE A 201 -15.56 -8.75 5.70
CA ILE A 201 -14.67 -8.08 4.74
C ILE A 201 -13.68 -7.12 5.39
N LYS A 202 -13.83 -6.81 6.69
CA LYS A 202 -13.03 -5.81 7.39
C LYS A 202 -11.52 -5.98 7.24
N PHE A 203 -11.01 -7.22 7.20
CA PHE A 203 -9.58 -7.48 7.03
C PHE A 203 -9.04 -7.09 5.64
N LEU A 204 -9.89 -6.98 4.61
CA LEU A 204 -9.50 -6.58 3.25
C LEU A 204 -9.13 -5.09 3.16
N TYR A 205 -9.53 -4.28 4.12
CA TYR A 205 -9.25 -2.84 4.16
C TYR A 205 -8.75 -2.36 5.53
N ALA A 206 -8.45 -3.27 6.46
CA ALA A 206 -7.93 -2.96 7.79
C ALA A 206 -6.52 -2.33 7.75
N ASP A 207 -6.07 -1.76 8.87
CA ASP A 207 -4.81 -1.02 8.93
C ASP A 207 -3.56 -1.87 8.61
N ASN A 208 -3.63 -3.18 8.84
CA ASN A 208 -2.52 -4.13 8.64
C ASN A 208 -2.85 -5.21 7.61
N ILE A 209 -3.20 -4.82 6.37
CA ILE A 209 -3.34 -5.78 5.27
C ILE A 209 -1.97 -6.39 4.99
N ASN A 210 -1.91 -7.72 4.97
CA ASN A 210 -0.73 -8.44 4.50
C ASN A 210 -0.82 -8.60 2.99
N TYR A 211 -0.27 -7.62 2.27
CA TYR A 211 -0.07 -7.72 0.83
C TYR A 211 0.99 -8.79 0.54
N ASP A 212 0.72 -9.69 -0.39
CA ASP A 212 1.69 -10.70 -0.83
C ASP A 212 2.54 -10.13 -1.98
N LYS A 213 2.26 -10.53 -3.23
CA LYS A 213 2.98 -10.09 -4.44
C LYS A 213 2.34 -8.87 -5.11
N SER A 214 1.81 -7.93 -4.32
CA SER A 214 1.13 -6.76 -4.89
C SER A 214 2.13 -5.82 -5.56
N GLY A 215 1.77 -5.28 -6.73
CA GLY A 215 2.69 -4.51 -7.56
C GLY A 215 1.99 -3.65 -8.59
N ILE A 216 2.78 -2.80 -9.24
CA ILE A 216 2.34 -2.04 -10.40
C ILE A 216 3.41 -2.16 -11.48
N GLU A 217 2.99 -2.54 -12.69
CA GLU A 217 3.88 -2.83 -13.81
C GLU A 217 3.44 -2.07 -15.07
N ASN A 218 4.40 -1.53 -15.81
CA ASN A 218 4.13 -0.97 -17.13
C ASN A 218 3.93 -2.08 -18.15
N ILE A 219 3.02 -1.88 -19.11
CA ILE A 219 2.89 -2.82 -20.21
C ILE A 219 4.06 -2.65 -21.18
N PRO A 220 4.80 -3.73 -21.50
CA PRO A 220 5.83 -3.69 -22.53
C PRO A 220 5.27 -3.12 -23.84
N ASN A 221 5.98 -2.16 -24.44
CA ASN A 221 5.59 -1.47 -25.69
C ASN A 221 4.32 -0.59 -25.59
N ASN A 222 3.78 -0.34 -24.39
CA ASN A 222 2.67 0.59 -24.21
C ASN A 222 2.84 1.42 -22.92
N PRO A 223 3.71 2.45 -22.94
CA PRO A 223 4.09 3.20 -21.75
C PRO A 223 2.93 3.97 -21.10
N ASN A 224 1.83 4.17 -21.83
CA ASN A 224 0.63 4.80 -21.31
C ASN A 224 -0.33 3.82 -20.62
N LYS A 225 0.03 2.54 -20.52
CA LYS A 225 -0.77 1.50 -19.87
C LYS A 225 0.00 0.84 -18.74
N THR A 226 -0.75 0.53 -17.70
CA THR A 226 -0.20 0.08 -16.43
C THR A 226 -1.10 -0.97 -15.82
N ILE A 227 -0.53 -2.08 -15.37
CA ILE A 227 -1.21 -3.13 -14.65
C ILE A 227 -0.97 -2.90 -13.16
N VAL A 228 -2.06 -2.87 -12.40
CA VAL A 228 -2.07 -2.81 -10.94
C VAL A 228 -2.53 -4.18 -10.44
N GLU A 229 -1.68 -4.88 -9.71
CA GLU A 229 -2.01 -6.19 -9.13
C GLU A 229 -1.97 -6.11 -7.61
N ILE A 230 -3.03 -6.62 -6.98
CA ILE A 230 -3.18 -6.66 -5.54
C ILE A 230 -3.43 -8.11 -5.16
N PHE A 231 -2.54 -8.65 -4.33
CA PHE A 231 -2.67 -9.97 -3.73
C PHE A 231 -2.69 -9.81 -2.22
N VAL A 232 -3.72 -10.32 -1.57
CA VAL A 232 -3.87 -10.29 -0.11
C VAL A 232 -3.79 -11.72 0.43
N ASN A 233 -2.93 -11.92 1.43
CA ASN A 233 -2.78 -13.22 2.09
C ASN A 233 -4.10 -13.68 2.72
N ASN A 234 -4.45 -14.93 2.49
CA ASN A 234 -5.84 -15.36 2.51
C ASN A 234 -6.32 -15.95 3.85
N LYS A 235 -7.65 -15.90 4.03
CA LYS A 235 -8.44 -16.67 5.00
C LYS A 235 -9.32 -17.77 4.34
N LEU A 236 -9.43 -17.83 3.00
CA LEU A 236 -10.02 -18.98 2.26
C LEU A 236 -9.09 -20.20 2.38
N PRO A 237 -9.65 -21.42 2.38
CA PRO A 237 -8.89 -22.65 2.14
C PRO A 237 -8.22 -22.62 0.75
N ASN A 238 -6.89 -22.63 0.72
CA ASN A 238 -6.04 -22.88 -0.47
C ASN A 238 -6.26 -21.97 -1.69
N LYS A 239 -6.76 -20.74 -1.50
CA LYS A 239 -6.81 -19.72 -2.56
C LYS A 239 -6.02 -18.48 -2.11
N THR A 240 -5.68 -17.58 -3.01
CA THR A 240 -5.22 -16.20 -2.69
C THR A 240 -6.29 -15.20 -3.11
N ILE A 241 -6.53 -14.14 -2.35
CA ILE A 241 -7.44 -13.06 -2.79
C ILE A 241 -6.66 -12.17 -3.73
N TYR A 242 -7.18 -11.93 -4.93
CA TYR A 242 -6.54 -11.08 -5.91
C TYR A 242 -7.49 -10.08 -6.54
N LEU A 243 -6.91 -8.95 -6.95
CA LEU A 243 -7.51 -7.93 -7.79
C LEU A 243 -6.45 -7.46 -8.78
N LYS A 244 -6.75 -7.50 -10.08
CA LYS A 244 -5.89 -7.05 -11.16
C LYS A 244 -6.63 -6.01 -12.00
N SER A 245 -6.14 -4.78 -11.99
CA SER A 245 -6.72 -3.65 -12.71
C SER A 245 -5.76 -3.13 -13.77
N LEU A 246 -6.27 -2.89 -14.98
CA LEU A 246 -5.52 -2.25 -16.05
C LEU A 246 -5.93 -0.79 -16.15
N PHE A 247 -4.96 0.10 -16.07
CA PHE A 247 -5.14 1.54 -16.24
C PHE A 247 -4.52 2.04 -17.55
N LYS A 248 -5.17 3.04 -18.13
CA LYS A 248 -4.65 3.85 -19.24
C LYS A 248 -4.53 5.29 -18.76
N TYR A 249 -3.34 5.85 -18.88
CA TYR A 249 -3.14 7.28 -18.65
C TYR A 249 -3.58 8.08 -19.88
N LYS A 250 -4.37 9.13 -19.64
CA LYS A 250 -4.87 10.05 -20.66
C LYS A 250 -5.27 11.37 -20.00
N ASP A 251 -4.98 12.50 -20.63
CA ASP A 251 -5.47 13.83 -20.21
C ASP A 251 -5.14 14.16 -18.72
N GLY A 252 -3.96 13.75 -18.24
CA GLY A 252 -3.54 13.97 -16.85
C GLY A 252 -4.14 13.02 -15.81
N LYS A 253 -4.83 11.95 -16.23
CA LYS A 253 -5.59 11.05 -15.33
C LYS A 253 -5.33 9.58 -15.66
N PHE A 254 -5.46 8.73 -14.65
CA PHE A 254 -5.41 7.27 -14.81
C PHE A 254 -6.83 6.72 -14.90
N TYR A 255 -7.22 6.23 -16.07
CA TYR A 255 -8.50 5.60 -16.31
C TYR A 255 -8.38 4.09 -16.22
N GLU A 256 -9.11 3.48 -15.30
CA GLU A 256 -9.27 2.03 -15.27
C GLU A 256 -10.05 1.59 -16.50
N ILE A 257 -9.51 0.64 -17.25
CA ILE A 257 -10.10 0.10 -18.48
C ILE A 257 -10.47 -1.38 -18.36
N LYS A 258 -9.95 -2.08 -17.35
CA LYS A 258 -10.29 -3.48 -17.07
C LYS A 258 -10.03 -3.80 -15.60
N ARG A 259 -10.84 -4.69 -15.00
CA ARG A 259 -10.61 -5.28 -13.69
C ARG A 259 -10.96 -6.76 -13.70
N GLU A 260 -10.11 -7.56 -13.07
CA GLU A 260 -10.32 -8.98 -12.78
C GLU A 260 -10.14 -9.17 -11.27
N SER A 261 -11.03 -9.92 -10.61
CA SER A 261 -10.95 -10.14 -9.17
C SER A 261 -11.63 -11.45 -8.78
N ASN A 262 -11.23 -12.03 -7.64
CA ASN A 262 -11.97 -13.11 -6.98
C ASN A 262 -12.58 -12.67 -5.62
N VAL A 263 -12.65 -11.36 -5.37
CA VAL A 263 -13.16 -10.81 -4.11
C VAL A 263 -14.60 -11.24 -3.88
N LYS A 264 -15.45 -11.29 -4.92
CA LYS A 264 -16.83 -11.80 -4.80
C LYS A 264 -16.87 -13.22 -4.24
N GLU A 265 -16.05 -14.13 -4.76
CA GLU A 265 -15.98 -15.52 -4.29
C GLU A 265 -15.59 -15.57 -2.81
N TYR A 266 -14.63 -14.74 -2.41
CA TYR A 266 -14.24 -14.61 -1.01
C TYR A 266 -15.41 -14.17 -0.14
N VAL A 267 -16.09 -13.08 -0.51
CA VAL A 267 -17.18 -12.52 0.30
C VAL A 267 -18.32 -13.52 0.46
N GLU A 268 -18.70 -14.22 -0.60
CA GLU A 268 -19.77 -15.22 -0.56
C GLU A 268 -19.39 -16.47 0.24
N TRP A 269 -18.12 -16.90 0.21
CA TRP A 269 -17.63 -17.94 1.13
C TRP A 269 -17.65 -17.45 2.57
N ALA A 270 -17.15 -16.25 2.83
CA ALA A 270 -16.99 -15.73 4.18
C ALA A 270 -18.34 -15.51 4.87
N LYS A 271 -19.38 -15.04 4.16
CA LYS A 271 -20.77 -14.97 4.67
C LYS A 271 -21.34 -16.29 5.17
N LYS A 272 -20.83 -17.42 4.67
CA LYS A 272 -21.31 -18.77 5.01
C LYS A 272 -20.49 -19.44 6.12
N ASN A 273 -19.26 -18.98 6.36
CA ASN A 273 -18.27 -19.69 7.18
C ASN A 273 -17.67 -18.85 8.32
N LEU A 274 -17.93 -17.54 8.38
CA LEU A 274 -17.49 -16.60 9.43
C LEU A 274 -18.68 -15.88 10.03
#